data_AF-A0A7Y3PIF4-F1
#
_entry.id   AF-A0A7Y3PIF4-F1
#
_cell.length_a   1.000
_cell.length_b   1.000
_cell.length_c   1.000
_cell.angle_alpha   90.00
_cell.angle_beta   90.00
_cell.angle_gamma   90.00
#
_symmetry.space_group_name_H-M   'P 1'
#
loop_
_entity.id
_entity.type
_entity.pdbx_description
1 polymer ?
#
loop_
_entity_poly.entity_id
_entity_poly.type
_entity_poly.pdbx_seq_one_letter_code
_entity_poly.pdbx_strand_id
1 'polypeptide(L)'
;MGFCHLGIVGLGTAGAVMLEAANRHSGIQVVGVADPRVDVLPVPGGIRRYHSLDELLRESGVGVDAVYIATPTSFHNSQIFASLSAGCHVMVEKPVTATSGDASRLIAKAREQGRHVVVGHSESFEPYV
;
A
#
# COMPACT_ATOMS: atom_id res chain seq x y z
N MET A 1 -9.74 19.55 -7.09
CA MET A 1 -8.85 18.38 -7.17
C MET A 1 -9.43 17.32 -6.25
N GLY A 2 -9.60 16.08 -6.72
CA GLY A 2 -10.13 14.99 -5.88
C GLY A 2 -9.09 14.49 -4.88
N PHE A 3 -9.53 13.75 -3.86
CA PHE A 3 -8.66 13.02 -2.94
C PHE A 3 -8.15 11.73 -3.61
N CYS A 4 -6.94 11.29 -3.26
CA CYS A 4 -6.47 9.93 -3.55
C CYS A 4 -6.98 9.00 -2.43
N HIS A 5 -7.80 8.00 -2.79
CA HIS A 5 -8.24 6.96 -1.87
C HIS A 5 -7.13 5.92 -1.67
N LEU A 6 -6.54 5.93 -0.48
CA LEU A 6 -5.42 5.08 -0.12
C LEU A 6 -5.87 3.89 0.74
N GLY A 7 -5.49 2.68 0.32
CA GLY A 7 -5.48 1.49 1.17
C GLY A 7 -4.10 1.24 1.77
N ILE A 8 -4.02 0.83 3.03
CA ILE A 8 -2.74 0.48 3.69
C ILE A 8 -2.74 -0.99 4.08
N VAL A 9 -1.72 -1.75 3.70
CA VAL A 9 -1.60 -3.19 3.96
C VAL A 9 -0.35 -3.46 4.78
N GLY A 10 -0.54 -4.11 5.92
CA GLY A 10 0.49 -4.28 6.95
C GLY A 10 0.53 -3.07 7.88
N LEU A 11 0.26 -3.30 9.16
CA LEU A 11 0.20 -2.28 10.20
C LEU A 11 1.30 -2.46 11.26
N GLY A 12 2.44 -3.00 10.83
CA GLY A 12 3.69 -2.91 11.60
C GLY A 12 4.22 -1.46 11.65
N THR A 13 5.48 -1.28 12.05
CA THR A 13 6.08 0.05 12.25
C THR A 13 5.93 0.98 11.05
N ALA A 14 6.33 0.55 9.84
CA ALA A 14 6.25 1.38 8.64
C ALA A 14 4.80 1.70 8.24
N GLY A 15 3.90 0.72 8.37
CA GLY A 15 2.47 0.91 8.10
C GLY A 15 1.80 1.90 9.05
N ALA A 16 2.12 1.83 10.34
CA ALA A 16 1.60 2.76 11.35
C ALA A 16 2.10 4.20 11.11
N VAL A 17 3.38 4.37 10.78
CA VAL A 17 3.95 5.70 10.43
C VAL A 17 3.28 6.27 9.18
N MET A 18 3.09 5.45 8.14
CA MET A 18 2.39 5.88 6.92
C MET A 18 0.93 6.24 7.20
N LEU A 19 0.22 5.46 8.02
CA LEU A 19 -1.16 5.74 8.40
C LEU A 19 -1.28 7.11 9.09
N GLU A 20 -0.38 7.41 10.01
CA GLU A 20 -0.33 8.70 10.69
C GLU A 20 -0.03 9.85 9.72
N ALA A 21 0.95 9.68 8.84
CA ALA A 21 1.31 10.69 7.85
C ALA A 21 0.19 10.93 6.82
N ALA A 22 -0.41 9.86 6.29
CA ALA A 22 -1.49 9.92 5.32
C ALA A 22 -2.73 10.63 5.89
N ASN A 23 -3.09 10.38 7.15
CA ASN A 23 -4.22 11.02 7.81
C ASN A 23 -4.04 12.54 8.00
N ARG A 24 -2.81 13.06 7.93
CA ARG A 24 -2.53 14.50 8.00
C ARG A 24 -2.46 15.18 6.63
N HIS A 25 -2.45 14.40 5.54
CA HIS A 25 -2.23 14.94 4.21
C HIS A 25 -3.55 15.28 3.52
N SER A 26 -3.75 16.56 3.18
CA SER A 26 -5.02 17.06 2.62
C SER A 26 -5.40 16.48 1.26
N GLY A 27 -4.46 15.87 0.53
CA GLY A 27 -4.72 15.19 -0.75
C GLY A 27 -5.01 13.69 -0.65
N ILE A 28 -4.96 13.09 0.55
CA ILE A 28 -5.11 11.65 0.75
C ILE A 28 -6.28 11.38 1.70
N GLN A 29 -7.08 10.38 1.35
CA GLN A 29 -8.08 9.81 2.24
C GLN A 29 -7.77 8.33 2.45
N VAL A 30 -7.47 7.92 3.68
CA VAL A 30 -7.29 6.50 4.01
C VAL A 30 -8.67 5.85 4.08
N VAL A 31 -8.99 5.01 3.11
CA VAL A 31 -10.31 4.38 2.97
C VAL A 31 -10.40 3.03 3.69
N GLY A 32 -9.26 2.44 4.02
CA GLY A 32 -9.17 1.18 4.73
C GLY A 32 -7.74 0.77 5.06
N VAL A 33 -7.62 -0.09 6.06
CA VAL A 33 -6.36 -0.74 6.45
C VAL A 33 -6.55 -2.25 6.50
N ALA A 34 -5.52 -3.00 6.12
CA ALA A 34 -5.53 -4.45 6.10
C ALA A 34 -4.36 -5.04 6.90
N ASP A 35 -4.65 -5.85 7.90
CA ASP A 35 -3.66 -6.63 8.66
C ASP A 35 -4.35 -7.85 9.28
N PRO A 36 -3.74 -9.05 9.30
CA PRO A 36 -4.33 -10.22 9.95
C PRO A 36 -4.71 -9.99 11.42
N ARG A 37 -4.04 -9.05 12.10
CA ARG A 37 -4.26 -8.69 13.50
C ARG A 37 -4.95 -7.33 13.66
N VAL A 38 -5.64 -6.83 12.64
CA VAL A 38 -6.20 -5.46 12.61
C VAL A 38 -7.09 -5.11 13.81
N ASP A 39 -7.76 -6.10 14.42
CA ASP A 39 -8.67 -5.90 15.56
C ASP A 39 -7.96 -5.42 16.83
N VAL A 40 -6.69 -5.79 17.01
CA VAL A 40 -5.91 -5.44 18.21
C VAL A 40 -4.95 -4.27 17.97
N LEU A 41 -4.90 -3.76 16.73
CA LEU A 41 -3.98 -2.70 16.36
C LEU A 41 -4.62 -1.31 16.51
N PRO A 42 -3.85 -0.29 16.92
CA PRO A 42 -4.35 1.06 17.11
C PRO A 42 -4.60 1.72 15.75
N VAL A 43 -5.84 1.60 15.26
CA VAL A 43 -6.32 2.27 14.03
C VAL A 43 -7.30 3.38 14.43
N PRO A 44 -7.13 4.62 13.94
CA PRO A 44 -8.06 5.71 14.19
C PRO A 44 -9.51 5.35 13.88
N GLY A 45 -10.45 5.91 14.65
CA GLY A 45 -11.88 5.75 14.40
C GLY A 45 -12.27 6.24 13.00
N GLY A 46 -13.28 5.60 12.41
CA GLY A 46 -13.78 5.95 11.07
C GLY A 46 -13.03 5.31 9.90
N ILE A 47 -11.85 4.71 10.14
CA ILE A 47 -11.12 3.95 9.12
C ILE A 47 -11.58 2.49 9.16
N ARG A 48 -11.93 1.94 7.99
CA ARG A 48 -12.35 0.54 7.85
C ARG A 48 -11.17 -0.41 8.04
N ARG A 49 -11.45 -1.53 8.69
CA ARG A 49 -10.50 -2.57 9.06
C ARG A 49 -10.80 -3.83 8.24
N TYR A 50 -9.76 -4.43 7.69
CA TYR A 50 -9.84 -5.66 6.90
C TYR A 50 -8.76 -6.63 7.37
N HIS A 51 -9.01 -7.93 7.25
CA HIS A 51 -8.01 -8.94 7.61
C HIS A 51 -7.05 -9.26 6.46
N SER A 52 -7.40 -8.84 5.24
CA SER A 52 -6.62 -9.11 4.04
C SER A 52 -6.68 -7.97 3.01
N LEU A 53 -5.69 -7.95 2.09
CA LEU A 53 -5.70 -7.05 0.94
C LEU A 53 -6.94 -7.29 0.06
N ASP A 54 -7.32 -8.55 -0.14
CA ASP A 54 -8.43 -8.91 -1.02
C ASP A 54 -9.77 -8.36 -0.49
N GLU A 55 -10.01 -8.47 0.82
CA GLU A 55 -11.15 -7.82 1.49
C GLU A 55 -11.10 -6.31 1.29
N LEU A 56 -9.96 -5.66 1.53
CA LEU A 56 -9.81 -4.21 1.35
C LEU A 56 -10.16 -3.77 -0.07
N LEU A 57 -9.63 -4.47 -1.09
CA LEU A 57 -9.86 -4.13 -2.50
C LEU A 57 -11.34 -4.32 -2.90
N ARG A 58 -12.01 -5.33 -2.36
CA ARG A 58 -13.41 -5.66 -2.71
C ARG A 58 -14.44 -4.87 -1.91
N GLU A 59 -14.17 -4.59 -0.64
CA GLU A 59 -15.18 -4.15 0.34
C GLU A 59 -14.98 -2.69 0.79
N SER A 60 -14.01 -1.97 0.22
CA SER A 60 -13.81 -0.53 0.48
C SER A 60 -15.03 0.32 0.10
N GLY A 61 -15.91 -0.13 -0.80
CA GLY A 61 -17.15 0.57 -1.16
C GLY A 61 -17.01 1.91 -1.90
N VAL A 62 -15.84 2.57 -1.82
CA VAL A 62 -15.54 3.85 -2.50
C VAL A 62 -14.44 3.72 -3.57
N GLY A 63 -13.92 2.51 -3.78
CA GLY A 63 -12.78 2.25 -4.66
C GLY A 63 -11.45 2.61 -3.99
N VAL A 64 -10.37 2.01 -4.46
CA VAL A 64 -9.00 2.24 -3.96
C VAL A 64 -8.16 2.70 -5.14
N ASP A 65 -7.65 3.93 -5.09
CA ASP A 65 -6.82 4.49 -6.16
C ASP A 65 -5.38 3.99 -6.04
N ALA A 66 -4.88 3.87 -4.81
CA ALA A 66 -3.54 3.41 -4.52
C ALA A 66 -3.49 2.51 -3.28
N VAL A 67 -2.52 1.59 -3.24
CA VAL A 67 -2.23 0.74 -2.10
C VAL A 67 -0.82 0.99 -1.60
N TYR A 68 -0.66 1.23 -0.30
CA TYR A 68 0.62 1.20 0.39
C TYR A 68 0.86 -0.17 1.03
N ILE A 69 1.94 -0.83 0.64
CA ILE A 69 2.29 -2.19 1.08
C ILE A 69 3.50 -2.12 2.03
N ALA A 70 3.28 -2.43 3.31
CA ALA A 70 4.28 -2.47 4.37
C ALA A 70 4.32 -3.84 5.09
N THR A 71 4.00 -4.90 4.37
CA THR A 71 4.08 -6.30 4.85
C THR A 71 5.50 -6.85 4.77
N PRO A 72 5.80 -8.04 5.33
CA PRO A 72 7.07 -8.71 5.05
C PRO A 72 7.31 -8.92 3.54
N THR A 73 8.55 -8.77 3.09
CA THR A 73 8.95 -8.82 1.65
C THR A 73 8.43 -10.05 0.91
N SER A 74 8.29 -11.19 1.59
CA SER A 74 7.76 -12.43 1.00
C SER A 74 6.36 -12.27 0.40
N PHE A 75 5.58 -11.28 0.85
CA PHE A 75 4.22 -11.02 0.38
C PHE A 75 4.15 -9.91 -0.68
N HIS A 76 5.23 -9.14 -0.89
CA HIS A 76 5.21 -7.98 -1.78
C HIS A 76 4.77 -8.35 -3.20
N ASN A 77 5.37 -9.38 -3.80
CA ASN A 77 5.06 -9.77 -5.17
C ASN A 77 3.56 -10.07 -5.39
N SER A 78 2.97 -10.92 -4.55
CA SER A 78 1.56 -11.28 -4.71
C SER A 78 0.65 -10.08 -4.48
N GLN A 79 0.94 -9.26 -3.47
CA GLN A 79 0.12 -8.09 -3.13
C GLN A 79 0.23 -6.96 -4.15
N ILE A 80 1.42 -6.72 -4.70
CA ILE A 80 1.62 -5.77 -5.80
C ILE A 80 0.81 -6.22 -7.02
N PHE A 81 0.92 -7.49 -7.41
CA PHE A 81 0.21 -8.01 -8.58
C PHE A 81 -1.31 -7.96 -8.41
N ALA A 82 -1.82 -8.30 -7.23
CA ALA A 82 -3.24 -8.19 -6.91
C ALA A 82 -3.73 -6.74 -6.99
N SER A 83 -3.00 -5.81 -6.38
CA SER A 83 -3.33 -4.38 -6.39
C SER A 83 -3.32 -3.80 -7.81
N LEU A 84 -2.31 -4.12 -8.61
CA LEU A 84 -2.23 -3.70 -10.02
C LEU A 84 -3.40 -4.27 -10.85
N SER A 85 -3.78 -5.53 -10.60
CA SER A 85 -4.89 -6.17 -11.31
C SER A 85 -6.25 -5.61 -10.90
N ALA A 86 -6.36 -5.06 -9.70
CA ALA A 86 -7.53 -4.29 -9.24
C ALA A 86 -7.53 -2.84 -9.78
N GLY A 87 -6.53 -2.45 -10.58
CA GLY A 87 -6.42 -1.11 -11.15
C GLY A 87 -5.83 -0.07 -10.20
N CYS A 88 -5.24 -0.48 -9.07
CA CYS A 88 -4.60 0.43 -8.13
C CYS A 88 -3.18 0.79 -8.57
N HIS A 89 -2.75 2.01 -8.24
CA HIS A 89 -1.33 2.33 -8.12
C HIS A 89 -0.76 1.66 -6.84
N VAL A 90 0.55 1.44 -6.80
CA VAL A 90 1.18 0.78 -5.65
C VAL A 90 2.37 1.59 -5.16
N MET A 91 2.45 1.79 -3.85
CA MET A 91 3.67 2.17 -3.17
C MET A 91 4.05 1.04 -2.21
N VAL A 92 5.27 0.55 -2.27
CA VAL A 92 5.70 -0.63 -1.51
C VAL A 92 7.01 -0.37 -0.79
N GLU A 93 7.10 -0.86 0.45
CA GLU A 93 8.31 -0.78 1.26
C GLU A 93 9.49 -1.52 0.63
N LYS A 94 10.69 -1.06 0.99
CA LYS A 94 11.92 -1.74 0.57
C LYS A 94 12.18 -3.00 1.41
N PRO A 95 12.82 -4.04 0.84
CA PRO A 95 13.07 -4.24 -0.59
C PRO A 95 11.77 -4.58 -1.36
N VAL A 96 11.66 -4.10 -2.59
CA VAL A 96 10.45 -4.28 -3.43
C VAL A 96 10.16 -5.75 -3.74
N THR A 97 11.19 -6.53 -4.07
CA THR A 97 11.12 -7.96 -4.39
C THR A 97 12.38 -8.68 -3.90
N ALA A 98 12.32 -10.00 -3.77
CA ALA A 98 13.47 -10.81 -3.37
C ALA A 98 14.51 -11.03 -4.48
N THR A 99 14.08 -10.96 -5.75
CA THR A 99 14.95 -11.24 -6.92
C THR A 99 14.79 -10.18 -8.01
N SER A 100 15.82 -10.04 -8.84
CA SER A 100 15.79 -9.18 -10.04
C SER A 100 14.84 -9.70 -11.14
N GLY A 101 14.66 -11.03 -11.21
CA GLY A 101 13.67 -11.65 -12.09
C GLY A 101 12.26 -11.23 -11.72
N ASP A 102 11.94 -11.21 -10.42
CA ASP A 102 10.65 -10.73 -9.93
C ASP A 102 10.45 -9.24 -10.20
N ALA A 103 11.49 -8.42 -9.99
CA ALA A 103 11.45 -7.00 -10.32
C ALA A 103 11.13 -6.78 -11.81
N SER A 104 11.75 -7.56 -12.70
CA SER A 104 11.49 -7.49 -14.15
C SER A 104 10.04 -7.83 -14.49
N ARG A 105 9.49 -8.88 -13.86
CA ARG A 105 8.08 -9.28 -14.05
C ARG A 105 7.11 -8.22 -13.52
N LEU A 106 7.43 -7.62 -12.37
CA LEU A 106 6.65 -6.52 -11.79
C LEU A 106 6.60 -5.32 -12.74
N ILE A 107 7.74 -4.90 -13.31
CA ILE A 107 7.79 -3.78 -14.26
C ILE A 107 6.91 -4.06 -15.48
N ALA A 108 6.98 -5.28 -16.03
CA ALA A 108 6.13 -5.68 -17.14
C ALA A 108 4.64 -5.60 -16.78
N LYS A 109 4.27 -6.11 -15.60
CA LYS A 109 2.88 -6.08 -15.12
C LYS A 109 2.37 -4.64 -14.91
N ALA A 110 3.17 -3.77 -14.32
CA ALA A 110 2.81 -2.37 -14.10
C ALA A 110 2.53 -1.65 -15.43
N ARG A 111 3.39 -1.89 -16.44
CA ARG A 111 3.21 -1.35 -17.80
C ARG A 111 1.96 -1.89 -18.48
N GLU A 112 1.74 -3.20 -18.40
CA GLU A 112 0.55 -3.86 -18.96
C GLU A 112 -0.75 -3.27 -18.40
N GLN A 113 -0.78 -2.98 -17.09
CA GLN A 113 -1.96 -2.44 -16.41
C GLN A 113 -2.08 -0.91 -16.51
N GLY A 114 -1.08 -0.22 -17.07
CA GLY A 114 -1.05 1.25 -17.10
C GLY A 114 -1.00 1.88 -15.70
N ARG A 115 -0.38 1.19 -14.73
CA ARG A 115 -0.29 1.63 -13.32
C ARG A 115 1.14 1.88 -12.90
N HIS A 116 1.29 2.65 -11.84
CA HIS A 116 2.60 3.01 -11.28
C HIS A 116 2.90 2.14 -10.05
N VAL A 117 4.15 1.71 -9.94
CA VAL A 117 4.71 1.11 -8.73
C VAL A 117 5.87 1.99 -8.28
N VAL A 118 5.82 2.47 -7.04
CA VAL A 118 6.86 3.27 -6.41
C VAL A 118 7.42 2.50 -5.21
N VAL A 119 8.74 2.51 -5.06
CA VAL A 119 9.40 1.89 -3.90
C VAL A 119 9.68 2.96 -2.86
N GLY A 120 9.23 2.73 -1.62
CA GLY A 120 9.39 3.63 -0.48
C GLY A 120 10.83 3.69 0.04
N HIS A 121 11.72 4.35 -0.70
CA HIS A 121 13.08 4.64 -0.23
C HIS A 121 13.05 5.88 0.70
N SER A 122 12.58 5.69 1.93
CA SER A 122 12.37 6.78 2.89
C SER A 122 13.63 7.62 3.14
N GLU A 123 14.80 6.98 3.21
CA GLU A 123 16.10 7.64 3.41
C GLU A 123 16.54 8.52 2.22
N SER A 124 15.98 8.34 1.02
CA SER A 124 16.31 9.18 -0.15
C SER A 124 15.78 10.61 -0.05
N PHE A 125 14.92 10.89 0.94
CA PHE A 125 14.33 12.19 1.20
C PHE A 125 14.77 12.79 2.54
N GLU A 126 15.61 12.10 3.29
CA GLU A 126 16.22 12.65 4.49
C GLU A 126 17.27 13.70 4.09
N PRO A 127 17.37 14.82 4.82
CA PRO A 127 18.46 15.75 4.59
C PRO A 127 19.79 15.01 4.78
N TYR A 128 20.74 15.25 3.88
CA TYR A 128 22.09 14.71 4.01
C TYR A 128 22.64 15.03 5.40
N VAL A 129 22.98 13.98 6.15
CA VAL A 129 23.86 14.06 7.32
C VAL A 129 25.31 14.02 6.89
#